data_AF-A0A1I1LSX6-F1
#
_entry.id   AF-A0A1I1LSX6-F1
#
_cell.length_a   1.000
_cell.length_b   1.000
_cell.length_c   1.000
_cell.angle_alpha   90.00
_cell.angle_beta   90.00
_cell.angle_gamma   90.00
#
_symmetry.space_group_name_H-M   'P 1'
#
loop_
_entity.id
_entity.type
_entity.pdbx_description
1 polymer ?
#
loop_
_entity_poly.entity_id
_entity_poly.type
_entity_poly.pdbx_seq_one_letter_code
_entity_poly.pdbx_strand_id
1 'polypeptide(L)'
;MSISKIPQSELNVMKVIWERNKPISSKEVINELQEKIGWKRTTTLTLLSKLVKKEFLSAEKIKMYTYYTALISKKEYLEFETKYFFTNIHENSLKSLITALHENNEITNEDLDDLENWIKNKEE
;
A
#
# COMPACT_ATOMS: atom_id res chain seq x y z
N MET A 1 1.54 -15.97 -6.26
CA MET A 1 0.52 -15.30 -5.42
C MET A 1 -0.08 -14.15 -6.22
N SER A 2 -1.39 -13.97 -6.19
CA SER A 2 -2.05 -12.84 -6.85
C SER A 2 -2.29 -11.74 -5.83
N ILE A 3 -1.52 -10.66 -5.91
CA ILE A 3 -1.75 -9.47 -5.07
C ILE A 3 -3.08 -8.84 -5.55
N SER A 4 -3.95 -8.47 -4.60
CA SER A 4 -5.24 -7.84 -4.87
C SER A 4 -5.33 -6.48 -4.19
N LYS A 5 -6.13 -5.55 -4.75
CA LYS A 5 -6.31 -4.24 -4.15
C LYS A 5 -7.01 -4.37 -2.80
N ILE A 6 -6.41 -3.78 -1.77
CA ILE A 6 -6.99 -3.72 -0.42
C ILE A 6 -7.60 -2.32 -0.18
N PRO A 7 -8.74 -2.23 0.53
CA PRO A 7 -9.32 -0.95 0.92
C PRO A 7 -8.41 -0.19 1.88
N GLN A 8 -8.61 1.14 1.97
CA GLN A 8 -7.82 2.03 2.83
C GLN A 8 -7.72 1.55 4.29
N SER A 9 -8.80 0.97 4.84
CA SER A 9 -8.78 0.44 6.20
C SER A 9 -7.81 -0.74 6.36
N GLU A 10 -7.73 -1.63 5.39
CA GLU A 10 -6.78 -2.76 5.40
C GLU A 10 -5.35 -2.27 5.14
N LEU A 11 -5.18 -1.26 4.25
CA LEU A 11 -3.88 -0.64 4.00
C LEU A 11 -3.30 0.03 5.25
N ASN A 12 -4.13 0.68 6.07
CA ASN A 12 -3.68 1.27 7.33
C ASN A 12 -3.13 0.23 8.30
N VAL A 13 -3.72 -0.96 8.35
CA VAL A 13 -3.18 -2.08 9.14
C VAL A 13 -1.83 -2.53 8.57
N MET A 14 -1.73 -2.71 7.25
CA MET A 14 -0.48 -3.11 6.60
C MET A 14 0.65 -2.09 6.83
N LYS A 15 0.35 -0.78 6.79
CA LYS A 15 1.32 0.29 7.11
C LYS A 15 1.95 0.11 8.49
N VAL A 16 1.13 -0.14 9.51
CA VAL A 16 1.61 -0.39 10.89
C VAL A 16 2.49 -1.64 10.94
N ILE A 17 2.12 -2.70 10.23
CA ILE A 17 2.89 -3.96 10.22
C ILE A 17 4.23 -3.78 9.49
N TRP A 18 4.23 -3.10 8.34
CA TRP A 18 5.45 -2.80 7.57
C TRP A 18 6.42 -1.89 8.33
N GLU A 19 5.93 -0.94 9.13
CA GLU A 19 6.78 -0.07 9.96
C GLU A 19 7.60 -0.85 10.99
N ARG A 20 7.13 -2.02 11.44
CA ARG A 20 7.82 -2.81 12.46
C ARG A 20 8.92 -3.71 11.92
N ASN A 21 8.89 -4.07 10.63
CA ASN A 21 9.85 -4.99 9.98
C ASN A 21 10.11 -6.31 10.75
N LYS A 22 9.18 -6.74 11.60
CA LYS A 22 9.28 -7.96 12.42
C LYS A 22 7.87 -8.49 12.72
N PRO A 23 7.73 -9.78 13.11
CA PRO A 23 6.45 -10.31 13.57
C PRO A 23 5.89 -9.45 14.70
N ILE A 24 4.65 -8.97 14.55
CA ILE A 24 3.99 -8.08 15.50
C ILE A 24 2.82 -8.81 16.16
N SER A 25 2.69 -8.69 17.48
CA SER A 25 1.59 -9.33 18.20
C SER A 25 0.26 -8.63 17.95
N SER A 26 -0.84 -9.38 18.08
CA SER A 26 -2.20 -8.84 18.00
C SER A 26 -2.41 -7.64 18.94
N LYS A 27 -1.84 -7.70 20.14
CA LYS A 27 -1.90 -6.63 21.14
C LYS A 27 -1.20 -5.36 20.66
N GLU A 28 -0.01 -5.48 20.09
CA GLU A 28 0.74 -4.33 19.56
C GLU A 28 -0.01 -3.67 18.41
N VAL A 29 -0.53 -4.45 17.45
CA VAL A 29 -1.31 -3.89 16.32
C VAL A 29 -2.56 -3.16 16.81
N ILE A 30 -3.25 -3.72 17.81
CA ILE A 30 -4.44 -3.08 18.41
C ILE A 30 -4.06 -1.75 19.05
N ASN A 31 -3.01 -1.72 19.87
CA ASN A 31 -2.58 -0.51 20.56
C ASN A 31 -2.20 0.60 19.57
N GLU A 32 -1.38 0.27 18.57
CA GLU A 32 -0.95 1.23 17.53
C GLU A 32 -2.12 1.83 16.75
N LEU A 33 -3.07 1.00 16.32
CA LEU A 33 -4.22 1.48 15.55
C LEU A 33 -5.24 2.21 16.43
N GLN A 34 -5.31 1.88 17.72
CA GLN A 34 -6.10 2.61 18.69
C GLN A 34 -5.50 4.00 18.95
N GLU A 35 -4.18 4.12 19.06
CA GLU A 35 -3.50 5.41 19.26
C GLU A 35 -3.51 6.29 18.00
N LYS A 36 -3.20 5.72 16.82
CA LYS A 36 -3.11 6.47 15.56
C LYS A 36 -4.47 6.84 14.97
N ILE A 37 -5.47 5.96 15.09
CA ILE A 37 -6.74 6.07 14.35
C ILE A 37 -7.96 5.98 15.28
N GLY A 38 -7.79 5.66 16.56
CA GLY A 38 -8.92 5.53 17.50
C GLY A 38 -9.77 4.27 17.29
N TRP A 39 -9.24 3.26 16.60
CA TRP A 39 -10.03 2.06 16.30
C TRP A 39 -10.27 1.16 17.52
N LYS A 40 -11.47 0.60 17.58
CA LYS A 40 -11.82 -0.43 18.56
C LYS A 40 -11.07 -1.73 18.24
N ARG A 41 -10.71 -2.47 19.28
CA ARG A 41 -10.08 -3.81 19.21
C ARG A 41 -10.76 -4.75 18.20
N THR A 42 -12.09 -4.80 18.20
CA THR A 42 -12.87 -5.69 17.33
C THR A 42 -12.68 -5.37 15.84
N THR A 43 -12.59 -4.09 15.49
CA THR A 43 -12.34 -3.61 14.12
C THR A 43 -10.97 -4.08 13.64
N THR A 44 -9.92 -3.84 14.45
CA THR A 44 -8.55 -4.26 14.13
C THR A 44 -8.45 -5.77 13.92
N LEU A 45 -9.04 -6.57 14.82
CA LEU A 45 -9.04 -8.03 14.69
C LEU A 45 -9.76 -8.50 13.43
N THR A 46 -10.89 -7.89 13.08
CA THR A 46 -11.63 -8.22 11.86
C THR A 46 -10.81 -7.93 10.61
N LEU A 47 -10.13 -6.78 10.55
CA LEU A 47 -9.26 -6.41 9.44
C LEU A 47 -8.04 -7.33 9.33
N LEU A 48 -7.41 -7.68 10.45
CA LEU A 48 -6.32 -8.67 10.49
C LEU A 48 -6.78 -10.02 9.94
N SER A 49 -7.93 -10.53 10.37
CA SER A 49 -8.47 -11.78 9.83
C SER A 49 -8.76 -11.72 8.34
N LYS A 50 -9.24 -10.58 7.82
CA LYS A 50 -9.43 -10.39 6.37
C LYS A 50 -8.10 -10.40 5.61
N LEU A 51 -7.07 -9.71 6.12
CA LEU A 51 -5.73 -9.68 5.52
C LEU A 51 -5.06 -11.06 5.51
N VAL A 52 -5.26 -11.86 6.56
CA VAL A 52 -4.80 -13.26 6.61
C VAL A 52 -5.53 -14.11 5.57
N LYS A 53 -6.86 -13.97 5.44
CA LYS A 53 -7.64 -14.67 4.40
C LYS A 53 -7.23 -14.30 2.98
N LYS A 54 -6.73 -13.08 2.77
CA LYS A 54 -6.20 -12.59 1.50
C LYS A 54 -4.72 -12.93 1.28
N GLU A 55 -4.09 -13.68 2.19
CA GLU A 55 -2.68 -14.06 2.14
C GLU A 55 -1.69 -12.88 2.18
N PHE A 56 -2.11 -11.71 2.68
CA PHE A 56 -1.22 -10.58 2.91
C PHE A 56 -0.39 -10.74 4.18
N LEU A 57 -0.96 -11.45 5.15
CA LEU A 57 -0.37 -11.70 6.46
C LEU A 57 -0.40 -13.19 6.77
N SER A 58 0.68 -13.71 7.33
CA SER A 58 0.65 -14.96 8.07
C SER A 58 0.28 -14.69 9.51
N ALA A 59 -0.49 -15.58 10.12
CA ALA A 59 -0.86 -15.53 11.53
C ALA A 59 -0.35 -16.79 12.24
N GLU A 60 0.53 -16.61 13.22
CA GLU A 60 1.08 -17.68 14.03
C GLU A 60 0.65 -17.51 15.49
N LYS A 61 0.06 -18.53 16.09
CA LYS A 61 -0.32 -18.49 17.51
C LYS A 61 0.86 -18.95 18.35
N ILE A 62 1.49 -18.03 19.08
CA ILE A 62 2.59 -18.31 19.98
C ILE A 62 2.13 -18.04 21.42
N LYS A 63 1.95 -19.12 22.19
CA LYS A 63 1.44 -19.10 23.56
C LYS A 63 0.06 -18.39 23.64
N MET A 64 0.01 -17.21 24.25
CA MET A 64 -1.21 -16.46 24.52
C MET A 64 -1.56 -15.45 23.42
N TYR A 65 -0.62 -15.12 22.52
CA TYR A 65 -0.81 -14.09 21.50
C TYR A 65 -0.69 -14.67 20.09
N THR A 66 -1.37 -14.03 19.16
CA THR A 66 -1.19 -14.26 17.72
C THR A 66 -0.21 -13.24 17.19
N TYR A 67 0.82 -13.70 16.50
CA TYR A 67 1.80 -12.88 15.81
C TYR A 67 1.47 -12.84 14.33
N TYR A 68 1.57 -11.65 13.76
CA TYR A 68 1.34 -11.40 12.35
C TYR A 68 2.65 -11.06 11.66
N THR A 69 2.88 -11.70 10.52
CA THR A 69 4.05 -11.46 9.67
C THR A 69 3.57 -11.06 8.28
N ALA A 70 4.10 -9.97 7.74
CA ALA A 70 3.79 -9.56 6.37
C ALA A 70 4.36 -10.57 5.37
N LEU A 71 3.50 -11.13 4.53
CA LEU A 71 3.90 -12.00 3.41
C LEU A 71 4.21 -11.17 2.16
N ILE A 72 3.54 -10.03 2.01
CA ILE A 72 3.77 -9.07 0.93
C ILE A 72 4.50 -7.86 1.52
N SER A 73 5.63 -7.50 0.93
CA SER A 73 6.37 -6.30 1.36
C SER A 73 5.66 -5.01 0.90
N LYS A 74 5.97 -3.90 1.57
CA LYS A 74 5.49 -2.57 1.17
C LYS A 74 5.85 -2.25 -0.28
N LYS A 75 7.05 -2.65 -0.71
CA LYS A 75 7.55 -2.42 -2.06
C LYS A 75 6.74 -3.19 -3.09
N GLU A 76 6.53 -4.48 -2.88
CA GLU A 76 5.72 -5.32 -3.79
C GLU A 76 4.28 -4.81 -3.91
N TYR A 77 3.67 -4.40 -2.80
CA TYR A 77 2.32 -3.84 -2.84
C TYR A 77 2.28 -2.49 -3.57
N LEU A 78 3.28 -1.63 -3.37
CA LEU A 78 3.37 -0.35 -4.07
C LEU A 78 3.53 -0.54 -5.59
N GLU A 79 4.40 -1.46 -6.02
CA GLU A 79 4.58 -1.79 -7.43
C GLU A 79 3.27 -2.32 -8.05
N PHE A 80 2.57 -3.19 -7.33
CA PHE A 80 1.25 -3.66 -7.72
C PHE A 80 0.23 -2.52 -7.82
N GLU A 81 0.13 -1.66 -6.81
CA GLU A 81 -0.85 -0.57 -6.76
C GLU A 81 -0.59 0.46 -7.85
N THR A 82 0.67 0.82 -8.09
CA THR A 82 1.06 1.73 -9.18
C THR A 82 0.71 1.14 -10.54
N LYS A 83 1.03 -0.14 -10.77
CA LYS A 83 0.69 -0.81 -12.03
C LYS A 83 -0.82 -0.93 -12.22
N TYR A 84 -1.54 -1.29 -11.17
CA TYR A 84 -3.00 -1.36 -11.19
C TYR A 84 -3.60 0.02 -11.47
N PHE A 85 -3.13 1.07 -10.81
CA PHE A 85 -3.56 2.44 -11.05
C PHE A 85 -3.31 2.86 -12.51
N PHE A 86 -2.11 2.62 -13.04
CA PHE A 86 -1.74 2.94 -14.41
C PHE A 86 -2.59 2.19 -15.45
N THR A 87 -2.82 0.88 -15.24
CA THR A 87 -3.57 0.05 -16.19
C THR A 87 -5.08 0.24 -16.07
N ASN A 88 -5.65 0.30 -14.86
CA ASN A 88 -7.10 0.30 -14.64
C ASN A 88 -7.74 1.70 -14.62
N ILE A 89 -6.99 2.75 -14.25
CA ILE A 89 -7.51 4.13 -14.21
C ILE A 89 -7.10 4.91 -15.45
N HIS A 90 -5.86 4.74 -15.89
CA HIS A 90 -5.32 5.45 -17.05
C HIS A 90 -5.26 4.61 -18.33
N GLU A 91 -5.79 3.38 -18.31
CA GLU A 91 -5.86 2.49 -19.48
C GLU A 91 -4.50 2.29 -20.18
N ASN A 92 -3.41 2.26 -19.41
CA ASN A 92 -2.02 2.24 -19.88
C ASN A 92 -1.57 3.47 -20.69
N SER A 93 -2.25 4.61 -20.53
CA SER A 93 -1.91 5.87 -21.20
C SER A 93 -1.13 6.79 -20.28
N LEU A 94 0.17 6.95 -20.55
CA LEU A 94 0.99 7.98 -19.90
C LEU A 94 0.41 9.38 -20.15
N LYS A 95 -0.14 9.63 -21.33
CA LYS A 95 -0.82 10.89 -21.65
C LYS A 95 -1.98 11.15 -20.69
N SER A 96 -2.83 10.15 -20.43
CA SER A 96 -3.94 10.27 -19.49
C SER A 96 -3.47 10.64 -18.08
N LEU A 97 -2.38 10.00 -17.61
CA LEU A 97 -1.78 10.31 -16.31
C LEU A 97 -1.24 11.75 -16.24
N ILE A 98 -0.44 12.15 -17.22
CA ILE A 98 0.18 13.49 -17.27
C ILE A 98 -0.90 14.57 -17.38
N THR A 99 -1.93 14.36 -18.21
CA THR A 99 -3.05 15.31 -18.32
C THR A 99 -3.77 15.49 -16.98
N ALA A 100 -4.07 14.39 -16.27
CA ALA A 100 -4.75 14.46 -14.98
C ALA A 100 -3.90 15.19 -13.90
N LEU A 101 -2.58 15.00 -13.91
CA LEU A 101 -1.67 15.70 -12.99
C LEU A 101 -1.57 17.19 -13.33
N HIS A 102 -1.50 17.54 -14.61
CA HIS A 102 -1.43 18.93 -15.06
C HIS A 102 -2.72 19.69 -14.74
N GLU A 103 -3.89 19.08 -14.97
CA GLU A 103 -5.19 19.69 -14.65
C GLU A 103 -5.39 19.94 -13.15
N ASN A 104 -4.76 19.14 -12.29
CA ASN A 104 -4.80 19.33 -10.83
C ASN A 104 -3.66 20.22 -10.29
N ASN A 105 -2.87 20.87 -11.17
CA ASN A 105 -1.68 21.65 -10.81
C ASN A 105 -0.65 20.87 -9.97
N GLU A 106 -0.60 19.53 -10.12
CA GLU A 106 0.40 18.69 -9.44
C GLU A 106 1.72 18.60 -10.22
N ILE A 107 1.73 19.05 -11.48
CA ILE A 107 2.94 19.21 -12.29
C ILE A 107 2.91 20.57 -13.00
N THR A 108 4.08 21.17 -13.13
CA THR A 108 4.30 22.45 -13.79
C THR A 108 4.80 22.28 -15.23
N ASN A 109 4.85 23.36 -16.00
CA ASN A 109 5.50 23.33 -17.31
C ASN A 109 7.01 23.01 -17.21
N GLU A 110 7.67 23.39 -16.11
CA GLU A 110 9.08 23.05 -15.87
C GLU A 110 9.26 21.53 -15.69
N ASP A 111 8.35 20.88 -14.96
CA ASP A 111 8.37 19.41 -14.81
C ASP A 111 8.16 18.69 -16.15
N LEU A 112 7.37 19.27 -17.06
CA LEU A 112 7.15 18.73 -18.41
C LEU A 112 8.40 18.86 -19.28
N ASP A 113 9.09 20.02 -19.22
CA ASP A 113 10.33 20.26 -19.94
C ASP A 113 11.45 19.31 -19.45
N ASP A 114 11.56 19.11 -18.13
CA ASP A 114 12.52 18.16 -17.54
C ASP A 114 12.23 16.73 -17.98
N LEU A 115 10.94 16.34 -18.05
CA LEU A 115 10.53 15.03 -18.52
C LEU A 115 10.84 14.84 -20.01
N GLU A 116 10.61 15.85 -20.85
CA GLU A 116 10.97 15.82 -22.27
C GLU A 116 12.49 15.66 -22.47
N ASN A 117 13.29 16.41 -21.70
CA ASN A 117 14.75 16.32 -21.73
C ASN A 117 15.24 14.94 -21.28
N TRP A 118 14.64 14.37 -20.23
CA TRP A 118 14.98 13.03 -19.76
C TRP A 118 14.68 11.95 -20.79
N ILE A 119 13.56 12.05 -21.51
CA ILE A 119 13.19 11.10 -22.59
C ILE A 119 14.20 11.20 -23.74
N LYS A 120 14.56 12.41 -24.19
CA LYS A 120 15.52 12.59 -25.29
C LYS A 120 16.90 12.00 -24.96
N ASN A 121 17.38 12.19 -23.73
CA ASN A 121 18.66 11.63 -23.26
C ASN A 121 18.66 10.10 -23.08
N LYS A 122 17.48 9.47 -23.11
CA LYS A 122 17.30 8.00 -22.98
C LYS A 122 17.27 7.29 -24.34
N GLU A 123 17.06 8.03 -25.43
CA GLU A 123 17.03 7.51 -26.80
C GLU A 123 18.41 7.55 -27.49
N GLU A 124 19.41 8.20 -26.89
CA GLU A 124 20.84 8.09 -27.23
C GLU A 124 21.54 6.93 -26.50
#